data_AF-A0AAU8MZ02-F1
#
_entry.id   AF-A0AAU8MZ02-F1
#
_cell.length_a   1.000
_cell.length_b   1.000
_cell.length_c   1.000
_cell.angle_alpha   90.00
_cell.angle_beta   90.00
_cell.angle_gamma   90.00
#
_symmetry.space_group_name_H-M   'P 1'
#
loop_
_entity.id
_entity.type
_entity.pdbx_description
1 polymer ?
#
loop_
_entity_poly.entity_id
_entity_poly.type
_entity_poly.pdbx_seq_one_letter_code
_entity_poly.pdbx_strand_id
1 'polypeptide(L)'
;MPYATSAANDPGELLDKLRLFAQGAGWSIDGLRDRTAKPGKALSLNAAGLFATFLTELTGGDGNRPPPFIGVFGHTGYAANANPDVQSEAGAPAWSNYLQGPYSAVHFFGRSAPRPYLHVVLETQAGTFKHFGTGRLVTAGAVNTGQYVYGSQWYYDARYINSPDDYHHAIAFDDFWANFMSPATRIRADFDGVAPRWHAVSDSPSDSLRLLCGWRGKTSPISLLKDIGHSALTGRAPTYPLWCAVPRGADLYSDIGHPPDLRFIRLDSYAPGEELVLGDDRWKVFPVHRKNGPAGTPNSGVYGYAYRITE
;
A
#
# COMPACT_ATOMS: atom_id res chain seq x y z
N MET A 1 -1.45 17.33 8.86
CA MET A 1 -1.48 15.87 8.59
C MET A 1 -0.43 15.23 9.47
N PRO A 2 -0.84 14.51 10.51
CA PRO A 2 0.09 13.90 11.46
C PRO A 2 1.07 12.97 10.75
N TYR A 3 2.35 13.19 11.05
CA TYR A 3 3.46 12.28 10.77
C TYR A 3 4.11 11.92 12.09
N ALA A 4 4.46 10.65 12.28
CA ALA A 4 5.18 10.21 13.47
C ALA A 4 6.13 9.06 13.14
N THR A 5 7.22 8.98 13.89
CA THR A 5 8.08 7.80 13.93
C THR A 5 7.85 7.01 15.20
N SER A 6 7.98 5.69 15.12
CA SER A 6 7.93 4.80 16.29
C SER A 6 8.99 3.71 16.19
N ALA A 7 9.29 3.11 17.32
CA ALA A 7 9.91 1.79 17.40
C ALA A 7 8.83 0.72 17.62
N ALA A 8 9.05 -0.47 17.07
CA ALA A 8 8.29 -1.68 17.36
C ALA A 8 9.20 -2.90 17.11
N ASN A 9 9.00 -3.96 17.88
CA ASN A 9 9.86 -5.15 17.84
C ASN A 9 9.24 -6.32 17.08
N ASP A 10 7.92 -6.31 16.92
CA ASP A 10 7.18 -7.39 16.27
C ASP A 10 5.86 -6.86 15.64
N PRO A 11 5.18 -7.67 14.80
CA PRO A 11 3.95 -7.25 14.14
C PRO A 11 2.81 -6.87 15.10
N GLY A 12 2.75 -7.48 16.29
CA GLY A 12 1.74 -7.17 17.31
C GLY A 12 1.98 -5.80 17.93
N GLU A 13 3.22 -5.51 18.33
CA GLU A 13 3.60 -4.18 18.83
C GLU A 13 3.38 -3.11 17.75
N LEU A 14 3.71 -3.40 16.49
CA LEU A 14 3.48 -2.50 15.36
C LEU A 14 2.00 -2.12 15.21
N LEU A 15 1.07 -3.08 15.35
CA LEU A 15 -0.37 -2.81 15.33
C LEU A 15 -0.80 -1.93 16.51
N ASP A 16 -0.24 -2.13 17.70
CA ASP A 16 -0.56 -1.28 18.85
C ASP A 16 -0.05 0.17 18.66
N LYS A 17 1.17 0.34 18.11
CA LYS A 17 1.68 1.67 17.75
C LYS A 17 0.83 2.34 16.67
N LEU A 18 0.39 1.59 15.66
CA LEU A 18 -0.53 2.09 14.64
C LEU A 18 -1.87 2.52 15.26
N ARG A 19 -2.42 1.76 16.21
CA ARG A 19 -3.65 2.12 16.94
C ARG A 19 -3.51 3.46 17.64
N LEU A 20 -2.42 3.65 18.38
CA LEU A 20 -2.16 4.90 19.12
C LEU A 20 -1.98 6.09 18.16
N PHE A 21 -1.22 5.90 17.08
CA PHE A 21 -1.06 6.92 16.05
C PHE A 21 -2.39 7.28 15.39
N ALA A 22 -3.16 6.28 14.96
CA ALA A 22 -4.45 6.47 14.29
C ALA A 22 -5.43 7.25 15.18
N GLN A 23 -5.50 6.90 16.47
CA GLN A 23 -6.30 7.63 17.45
C GLN A 23 -5.86 9.09 17.57
N GLY A 24 -4.55 9.35 17.68
CA GLY A 24 -4.00 10.71 17.68
C GLY A 24 -4.25 11.47 16.37
N ALA A 25 -4.36 10.75 15.25
CA ALA A 25 -4.70 11.30 13.94
C ALA A 25 -6.21 11.51 13.71
N GLY A 26 -7.04 11.26 14.74
CA GLY A 26 -8.49 11.46 14.70
C GLY A 26 -9.27 10.33 14.05
N TRP A 27 -8.69 9.12 13.95
CA TRP A 27 -9.44 7.91 13.62
C TRP A 27 -10.11 7.33 14.86
N SER A 28 -11.30 6.76 14.68
CA SER A 28 -12.00 5.99 15.70
C SER A 28 -11.47 4.57 15.71
N ILE A 29 -11.17 4.04 16.91
CA ILE A 29 -10.76 2.65 17.08
C ILE A 29 -11.99 1.80 17.39
N ASP A 30 -12.32 0.89 16.48
CA ASP A 30 -13.49 0.02 16.60
C ASP A 30 -13.20 -1.24 17.42
N GLY A 31 -11.97 -1.77 17.31
CA GLY A 31 -11.53 -2.89 18.14
C GLY A 31 -10.10 -3.35 17.85
N LEU A 32 -9.44 -3.87 18.87
CA LEU A 32 -8.19 -4.62 18.76
C LEU A 32 -8.41 -6.00 19.39
N ARG A 33 -8.48 -7.04 18.55
CA ARG A 33 -8.93 -8.39 18.96
C ARG A 33 -7.95 -9.46 18.49
N ASP A 34 -7.96 -10.60 19.16
CA ASP A 34 -7.28 -11.80 18.65
C ASP A 34 -8.00 -12.32 17.41
N ARG A 35 -7.22 -12.71 16.40
CA ARG A 35 -7.75 -13.33 15.19
C ARG A 35 -8.27 -14.74 15.50
N THR A 36 -9.35 -15.12 14.84
CA THR A 36 -9.94 -16.46 15.01
C THR A 36 -9.39 -17.43 13.96
N ALA A 37 -9.09 -16.94 12.75
CA ALA A 37 -8.63 -17.79 11.65
C ALA A 37 -7.20 -18.31 11.86
N LYS A 38 -6.30 -17.48 12.42
CA LYS A 38 -4.87 -17.79 12.61
C LYS A 38 -4.29 -17.00 13.78
N PRO A 39 -3.16 -17.44 14.38
CA PRO A 39 -2.47 -16.66 15.40
C PRO A 39 -2.11 -15.25 14.93
N GLY A 40 -2.60 -14.24 15.65
CA GLY A 40 -2.39 -12.83 15.34
C GLY A 40 -3.47 -11.93 15.94
N LYS A 41 -3.41 -10.65 15.59
CA LYS A 41 -4.29 -9.57 16.05
C LYS A 41 -5.00 -8.94 14.85
N ALA A 42 -6.17 -8.38 15.11
CA ALA A 42 -6.96 -7.62 14.17
C ALA A 42 -7.30 -6.26 14.79
N LEU A 43 -6.83 -5.19 14.15
CA LEU A 43 -7.12 -3.81 14.50
C LEU A 43 -8.14 -3.26 13.50
N SER A 44 -9.38 -3.06 13.93
CA SER A 44 -10.44 -2.41 13.16
C SER A 44 -10.56 -0.95 13.56
N LEU A 45 -10.70 -0.07 12.58
CA LEU A 45 -10.81 1.37 12.78
C LEU A 45 -11.58 2.04 11.64
N ASN A 46 -12.06 3.26 11.89
CA ASN A 46 -12.78 4.04 10.90
C ASN A 46 -12.52 5.55 10.97
N ALA A 47 -12.74 6.22 9.84
CA ALA A 47 -12.76 7.66 9.73
C ALA A 47 -13.60 8.10 8.52
N ALA A 48 -14.43 9.13 8.69
CA ALA A 48 -15.26 9.70 7.61
C ALA A 48 -16.02 8.65 6.75
N GLY A 49 -16.58 7.62 7.39
CA GLY A 49 -17.32 6.53 6.75
C GLY A 49 -16.46 5.52 5.96
N LEU A 50 -15.13 5.58 6.10
CA LEU A 50 -14.22 4.52 5.66
C LEU A 50 -13.94 3.59 6.83
N PHE A 51 -14.16 2.28 6.66
CA PHE A 51 -13.83 1.26 7.66
C PHE A 51 -12.76 0.30 7.14
N ALA A 52 -11.73 0.04 7.93
CA ALA A 52 -10.66 -0.87 7.55
C ALA A 52 -10.20 -1.71 8.75
N THR A 53 -9.69 -2.89 8.46
CA THR A 53 -9.12 -3.80 9.46
C THR A 53 -7.70 -4.20 9.05
N PHE A 54 -6.74 -3.96 9.94
CA PHE A 54 -5.35 -4.43 9.83
C PHE A 54 -5.21 -5.75 10.58
N LEU A 55 -4.55 -6.73 9.97
CA LEU A 55 -4.34 -8.06 10.50
C LEU A 55 -2.85 -8.34 10.69
N THR A 56 -2.47 -9.04 11.76
CA THR A 56 -1.18 -9.74 11.82
C THR A 56 -1.37 -11.22 11.55
N GLU A 57 -0.42 -11.80 10.84
CA GLU A 57 -0.33 -13.25 10.65
C GLU A 57 1.10 -13.69 10.92
N LEU A 58 1.30 -14.36 12.05
CA LEU A 58 2.66 -14.63 12.55
C LEU A 58 3.31 -15.86 11.90
N THR A 59 2.50 -16.74 11.31
CA THR A 59 2.94 -18.02 10.75
C THR A 59 2.35 -18.24 9.35
N GLY A 60 2.80 -19.30 8.68
CA GLY A 60 2.44 -19.60 7.31
C GLY A 60 3.44 -19.03 6.31
N GLY A 61 3.13 -19.14 5.02
CA GLY A 61 4.09 -18.82 3.95
C GLY A 61 5.03 -19.98 3.62
N ASP A 62 6.04 -19.67 2.82
CA ASP A 62 7.08 -20.58 2.34
C ASP A 62 8.40 -19.81 2.13
N GLY A 63 9.43 -20.47 1.57
CA GLY A 63 10.73 -19.84 1.34
C GLY A 63 10.69 -18.64 0.39
N ASN A 64 9.72 -18.58 -0.52
CA ASN A 64 9.57 -17.49 -1.48
C ASN A 64 8.61 -16.41 -0.99
N ARG A 65 7.69 -16.76 -0.08
CA ARG A 65 6.75 -15.84 0.56
C ARG A 65 6.82 -16.00 2.09
N PRO A 66 7.91 -15.54 2.73
CA PRO A 66 8.15 -15.81 4.14
C PRO A 66 7.24 -15.00 5.08
N PRO A 67 6.89 -15.57 6.25
CA PRO A 67 6.21 -14.85 7.33
C PRO A 67 7.17 -13.89 8.06
N PRO A 68 6.68 -13.07 8.99
CA PRO A 68 5.27 -12.80 9.29
C PRO A 68 4.65 -11.83 8.28
N PHE A 69 3.32 -11.71 8.31
CA PHE A 69 2.54 -10.86 7.42
C PHE A 69 1.74 -9.79 8.16
N ILE A 70 1.54 -8.67 7.48
CA ILE A 70 0.49 -7.69 7.80
C ILE A 70 -0.50 -7.66 6.66
N GLY A 71 -1.78 -7.83 6.97
CA GLY A 71 -2.88 -7.74 6.02
C GLY A 71 -3.71 -6.49 6.25
N VAL A 72 -4.31 -5.95 5.21
CA VAL A 72 -5.29 -4.85 5.32
C VAL A 72 -6.46 -5.16 4.39
N PHE A 73 -7.68 -5.07 4.91
CA PHE A 73 -8.89 -5.10 4.09
C PHE A 73 -9.85 -3.99 4.48
N GLY A 74 -10.60 -3.51 3.49
CA GLY A 74 -11.65 -2.52 3.68
C GLY A 74 -13.02 -3.20 3.74
N HIS A 75 -13.96 -2.56 4.42
CA HIS A 75 -15.33 -3.04 4.61
C HIS A 75 -16.29 -1.86 4.80
N THR A 76 -17.60 -2.10 4.82
CA THR A 76 -18.61 -1.02 4.81
C THR A 76 -19.15 -0.67 6.18
N GLY A 77 -18.88 -1.50 7.18
CA GLY A 77 -19.20 -1.25 8.57
C GLY A 77 -18.50 -2.25 9.49
N TYR A 78 -18.42 -1.92 10.77
CA TYR A 78 -17.83 -2.77 11.80
C TYR A 78 -18.90 -3.53 12.59
N ALA A 79 -18.71 -4.84 12.74
CA ALA A 79 -19.56 -5.69 13.57
C ALA A 79 -18.76 -6.21 14.78
N ALA A 80 -19.03 -5.63 15.96
CA ALA A 80 -18.26 -5.88 17.19
C ALA A 80 -18.27 -7.36 17.65
N ASN A 81 -19.36 -8.08 17.38
CA ASN A 81 -19.52 -9.49 17.76
C ASN A 81 -19.18 -10.48 16.64
N ALA A 82 -18.85 -9.98 15.43
CA ALA A 82 -18.44 -10.85 14.33
C ALA A 82 -16.97 -11.24 14.47
N ASN A 83 -16.58 -12.36 13.83
CA ASN A 83 -15.19 -12.76 13.68
C ASN A 83 -14.35 -11.59 13.12
N PRO A 84 -13.25 -11.16 13.77
CA PRO A 84 -12.45 -10.03 13.28
C PRO A 84 -11.83 -10.24 11.90
N ASP A 85 -11.66 -11.48 11.45
CA ASP A 85 -11.19 -11.83 10.11
C ASP A 85 -12.25 -11.58 9.01
N VAL A 86 -13.50 -11.30 9.39
CA VAL A 86 -14.63 -11.14 8.47
C VAL A 86 -15.46 -9.92 8.87
N GLN A 87 -15.67 -8.98 7.95
CA GLN A 87 -16.56 -7.85 8.15
C GLN A 87 -17.55 -7.74 7.00
N SER A 88 -18.64 -6.99 7.21
CA SER A 88 -19.69 -6.84 6.19
C SER A 88 -19.13 -6.27 4.90
N GLU A 89 -19.49 -6.88 3.77
CA GLU A 89 -19.17 -6.37 2.43
C GLU A 89 -17.66 -6.10 2.22
N ALA A 90 -16.83 -6.88 2.92
CA ALA A 90 -15.38 -6.74 2.90
C ALA A 90 -14.77 -7.15 1.56
N GLY A 91 -13.72 -6.43 1.17
CA GLY A 91 -12.78 -6.91 0.16
C GLY A 91 -11.88 -7.99 0.76
N ALA A 92 -11.26 -8.80 -0.09
CA ALA A 92 -10.18 -9.69 0.38
C ALA A 92 -8.97 -8.86 0.88
N PRO A 93 -8.13 -9.40 1.78
CA PRO A 93 -6.97 -8.67 2.28
C PRO A 93 -5.87 -8.47 1.23
N ALA A 94 -5.28 -7.28 1.25
CA ALA A 94 -3.99 -6.97 0.65
C ALA A 94 -2.90 -7.24 1.70
N TRP A 95 -1.88 -8.01 1.34
CA TRP A 95 -0.85 -8.47 2.28
C TRP A 95 0.50 -7.80 2.05
N SER A 96 1.29 -7.72 3.11
CA SER A 96 2.73 -7.51 3.08
C SER A 96 3.41 -8.70 3.74
N ASN A 97 4.54 -9.15 3.20
CA ASN A 97 5.27 -10.33 3.68
C ASN A 97 6.65 -9.98 4.26
N TYR A 98 7.27 -10.93 4.96
CA TYR A 98 8.58 -10.82 5.58
C TYR A 98 8.72 -9.63 6.55
N LEU A 99 7.73 -9.42 7.44
CA LEU A 99 7.73 -8.34 8.43
C LEU A 99 8.38 -8.79 9.75
N GLN A 100 9.52 -9.46 9.67
CA GLN A 100 10.24 -9.91 10.87
C GLN A 100 10.92 -8.72 11.54
N GLY A 101 10.75 -8.58 12.85
CA GLY A 101 11.44 -7.58 13.66
C GLY A 101 12.70 -8.14 14.36
N PRO A 102 13.40 -7.31 15.17
CA PRO A 102 13.06 -5.94 15.50
C PRO A 102 13.19 -4.99 14.31
N TYR A 103 12.33 -3.97 14.25
CA TYR A 103 12.31 -3.03 13.14
C TYR A 103 13.30 -1.89 13.35
N SER A 104 13.95 -1.43 12.27
CA SER A 104 14.88 -0.31 12.31
C SER A 104 14.15 1.02 12.48
N ALA A 105 12.99 1.16 11.83
CA ALA A 105 12.13 2.32 11.96
C ALA A 105 10.69 2.00 11.53
N VAL A 106 9.73 2.74 12.10
CA VAL A 106 8.34 2.77 11.64
C VAL A 106 7.96 4.22 11.37
N HIS A 107 7.43 4.49 10.18
CA HIS A 107 6.90 5.79 9.80
C HIS A 107 5.40 5.70 9.58
N PHE A 108 4.65 6.54 10.30
CA PHE A 108 3.20 6.65 10.17
C PHE A 108 2.84 7.98 9.53
N PHE A 109 1.92 7.93 8.56
CA PHE A 109 1.34 9.09 7.91
C PHE A 109 -0.17 8.95 7.97
N GLY A 110 -0.88 9.99 8.39
CA GLY A 110 -2.31 9.87 8.61
C GLY A 110 -3.09 11.15 8.44
N ARG A 111 -4.37 10.98 8.15
CA ARG A 111 -5.39 12.03 8.15
C ARG A 111 -6.76 11.37 8.34
N SER A 112 -7.67 12.01 9.06
CA SER A 112 -9.04 11.50 9.27
C SER A 112 -10.11 12.19 8.40
N ALA A 113 -9.88 13.43 7.95
CA ALA A 113 -10.83 14.20 7.15
C ALA A 113 -10.16 15.28 6.28
N PRO A 114 -10.74 15.69 5.13
CA PRO A 114 -11.96 15.16 4.52
C PRO A 114 -11.73 13.86 3.71
N ARG A 115 -10.46 13.54 3.42
CA ARG A 115 -10.05 12.32 2.73
C ARG A 115 -9.20 11.49 3.71
N PRO A 116 -9.81 10.52 4.42
CA PRO A 116 -9.08 9.74 5.41
C PRO A 116 -8.03 8.86 4.73
N TYR A 117 -6.85 8.76 5.34
CA TYR A 117 -5.86 7.75 5.00
C TYR A 117 -4.98 7.41 6.20
N LEU A 118 -4.41 6.21 6.16
CA LEU A 118 -3.29 5.77 6.99
C LEU A 118 -2.31 5.04 6.10
N HIS A 119 -1.09 5.55 6.05
CA HIS A 119 0.03 4.92 5.37
C HIS A 119 1.10 4.56 6.38
N VAL A 120 1.67 3.37 6.22
CA VAL A 120 2.76 2.87 7.03
C VAL A 120 3.92 2.53 6.11
N VAL A 121 5.09 3.06 6.47
CA VAL A 121 6.37 2.60 5.91
C VAL A 121 7.14 1.96 7.05
N LEU A 122 7.45 0.68 6.89
CA LEU A 122 8.15 -0.13 7.87
C LEU A 122 9.53 -0.44 7.33
N GLU A 123 10.58 -0.02 8.05
CA GLU A 123 11.94 -0.45 7.77
C GLU A 123 12.24 -1.71 8.60
N THR A 124 12.13 -2.89 7.97
CA THR A 124 12.28 -4.17 8.66
C THR A 124 13.72 -4.41 9.09
N GLN A 125 14.66 -3.98 8.26
CA GLN A 125 16.10 -3.97 8.51
C GLN A 125 16.65 -2.73 7.80
N ALA A 126 17.81 -2.24 8.23
CA ALA A 126 18.46 -1.08 7.61
C ALA A 126 18.47 -1.17 6.06
N GLY A 127 17.77 -0.23 5.42
CA GLY A 127 17.62 -0.12 3.98
C GLY A 127 16.55 -1.00 3.32
N THR A 128 15.79 -1.81 4.07
CA THR A 128 14.75 -2.70 3.56
C THR A 128 13.37 -2.29 4.10
N PHE A 129 12.45 -1.97 3.19
CA PHE A 129 11.18 -1.34 3.48
C PHE A 129 9.98 -2.20 3.08
N LYS A 130 8.87 -2.02 3.78
CA LYS A 130 7.54 -2.53 3.45
C LYS A 130 6.53 -1.39 3.54
N HIS A 131 5.53 -1.41 2.66
CA HIS A 131 4.51 -0.39 2.54
C HIS A 131 3.14 -1.01 2.65
N PHE A 132 2.29 -0.48 3.52
CA PHE A 132 0.90 -0.92 3.63
C PHE A 132 0.04 0.20 4.19
N GLY A 133 -1.26 0.10 3.97
CA GLY A 133 -2.18 1.12 4.43
C GLY A 133 -3.57 1.05 3.82
N THR A 134 -4.34 2.09 4.11
CA THR A 134 -5.72 2.26 3.69
C THR A 134 -6.02 3.73 3.47
N GLY A 135 -7.05 4.06 2.69
CA GLY A 135 -7.53 5.42 2.59
C GLY A 135 -8.62 5.62 1.56
N ARG A 136 -8.97 6.88 1.32
CA ARG A 136 -9.92 7.29 0.29
C ARG A 136 -9.19 8.06 -0.81
N LEU A 137 -9.37 7.61 -2.05
CA LEU A 137 -8.81 8.25 -3.23
C LEU A 137 -9.24 9.72 -3.31
N VAL A 138 -8.38 10.53 -3.93
CA VAL A 138 -8.80 11.73 -4.63
C VAL A 138 -9.54 11.26 -5.88
N THR A 139 -10.85 11.12 -5.78
CA THR A 139 -11.66 10.51 -6.85
C THR A 139 -11.69 11.37 -8.11
N ALA A 140 -11.67 10.70 -9.25
CA ALA A 140 -11.96 11.27 -10.56
C ALA A 140 -13.31 10.72 -11.07
N GLY A 141 -14.03 11.51 -11.87
CA GLY A 141 -15.33 11.12 -12.40
C GLY A 141 -16.41 10.85 -11.34
N ALA A 142 -17.37 10.00 -11.70
CA ALA A 142 -18.51 9.63 -10.84
C ALA A 142 -18.25 8.34 -10.05
N VAL A 143 -17.19 8.33 -9.22
CA VAL A 143 -16.89 7.21 -8.30
C VAL A 143 -17.25 7.64 -6.88
N ASN A 144 -18.19 6.91 -6.26
CA ASN A 144 -18.81 7.34 -5.01
C ASN A 144 -18.14 6.81 -3.73
N THR A 145 -17.23 5.83 -3.84
CA THR A 145 -16.65 5.15 -2.65
C THR A 145 -15.14 5.37 -2.52
N GLY A 146 -14.37 5.02 -3.57
CA GLY A 146 -12.94 5.33 -3.70
C GLY A 146 -12.07 4.80 -2.55
N GLN A 147 -12.52 3.80 -1.80
CA GLN A 147 -11.75 3.26 -0.69
C GLN A 147 -10.66 2.35 -1.24
N TYR A 148 -9.42 2.54 -0.81
CA TYR A 148 -8.30 1.67 -1.19
C TYR A 148 -7.67 1.02 0.05
N VAL A 149 -7.13 -0.18 -0.15
CA VAL A 149 -6.19 -0.84 0.75
C VAL A 149 -5.01 -1.34 -0.05
N TYR A 150 -3.84 -1.35 0.55
CA TYR A 150 -2.65 -1.88 -0.10
C TYR A 150 -1.65 -2.46 0.89
N GLY A 151 -0.77 -3.29 0.35
CA GLY A 151 0.40 -3.87 0.99
C GLY A 151 1.58 -3.92 0.01
N SER A 152 2.64 -4.63 0.39
CA SER A 152 3.81 -4.87 -0.44
C SER A 152 4.35 -6.27 -0.19
N GLN A 153 4.25 -7.15 -1.17
CA GLN A 153 4.85 -8.48 -1.12
C GLN A 153 6.03 -8.57 -2.07
N TRP A 154 7.12 -9.16 -1.60
CA TRP A 154 8.30 -9.45 -2.40
C TRP A 154 8.48 -10.97 -2.51
N TYR A 155 8.73 -11.48 -3.70
CA TYR A 155 9.06 -12.89 -3.92
C TYR A 155 10.55 -13.12 -3.67
N TYR A 156 10.88 -14.03 -2.75
CA TYR A 156 12.25 -14.25 -2.26
C TYR A 156 13.02 -15.37 -2.98
N ASP A 157 12.58 -15.76 -4.18
CA ASP A 157 13.36 -16.65 -5.05
C ASP A 157 14.57 -15.90 -5.63
N ALA A 158 15.76 -16.49 -5.51
CA ALA A 158 17.03 -15.89 -5.92
C ALA A 158 17.07 -15.45 -7.40
N ARG A 159 16.25 -16.03 -8.28
CA ARG A 159 16.16 -15.65 -9.70
C ARG A 159 15.45 -14.31 -9.93
N TYR A 160 14.52 -13.96 -9.04
CA TYR A 160 13.63 -12.82 -9.21
C TYR A 160 13.86 -11.72 -8.17
N ILE A 161 14.49 -12.05 -7.04
CA ILE A 161 14.65 -11.15 -5.88
C ILE A 161 15.27 -9.77 -6.19
N ASN A 162 16.07 -9.67 -7.26
CA ASN A 162 16.76 -8.46 -7.71
C ASN A 162 16.10 -7.81 -8.95
N SER A 163 14.87 -8.21 -9.30
CA SER A 163 14.16 -7.79 -10.51
C SER A 163 12.86 -7.05 -10.13
N PRO A 164 12.90 -5.72 -9.92
CA PRO A 164 11.74 -4.94 -9.44
C PRO A 164 10.46 -5.09 -10.27
N ASP A 165 10.63 -5.34 -11.56
CA ASP A 165 9.54 -5.46 -12.53
C ASP A 165 9.12 -6.88 -12.81
N ASP A 166 9.68 -7.84 -12.07
CA ASP A 166 9.25 -9.22 -12.16
C ASP A 166 7.84 -9.37 -11.58
N TYR A 167 6.97 -10.02 -12.36
CA TYR A 167 5.56 -10.19 -12.05
C TYR A 167 5.31 -11.12 -10.84
N HIS A 168 6.32 -11.85 -10.38
CA HIS A 168 6.19 -12.64 -9.15
C HIS A 168 6.06 -11.72 -7.93
N HIS A 169 6.63 -10.50 -7.94
CA HIS A 169 6.44 -9.52 -6.87
C HIS A 169 5.02 -8.91 -6.93
N ALA A 170 4.43 -8.58 -5.78
CA ALA A 170 3.14 -7.86 -5.72
C ALA A 170 3.36 -6.53 -5.01
N ILE A 171 3.49 -5.47 -5.79
CA ILE A 171 3.86 -4.14 -5.30
C ILE A 171 2.58 -3.31 -5.08
N ALA A 172 2.64 -2.33 -4.18
CA ALA A 172 1.56 -1.36 -4.02
C ALA A 172 1.28 -0.65 -5.35
N PHE A 173 0.02 -0.45 -5.71
CA PHE A 173 -0.40 0.25 -6.92
C PHE A 173 0.19 -0.33 -8.22
N ASP A 174 0.17 -1.67 -8.31
CA ASP A 174 0.59 -2.42 -9.50
C ASP A 174 -0.55 -2.62 -10.52
N ASP A 175 -0.19 -3.07 -11.73
CA ASP A 175 -1.09 -3.41 -12.85
C ASP A 175 -1.04 -4.87 -13.24
N PHE A 176 -0.02 -5.57 -12.76
CA PHE A 176 0.24 -6.94 -13.17
C PHE A 176 0.40 -7.81 -11.95
N TRP A 177 -0.29 -8.94 -11.99
CA TRP A 177 -0.28 -9.94 -10.95
C TRP A 177 0.14 -11.27 -11.55
N ALA A 178 0.71 -12.14 -10.74
CA ALA A 178 0.84 -13.54 -11.08
C ALA A 178 0.45 -14.38 -9.87
N ASN A 179 -0.04 -15.58 -10.14
CA ASN A 179 -0.58 -16.56 -9.17
C ASN A 179 0.40 -17.02 -8.05
N PHE A 180 1.51 -16.31 -7.83
CA PHE A 180 2.51 -16.59 -6.80
C PHE A 180 2.29 -15.79 -5.51
N MET A 181 1.74 -14.58 -5.60
CA MET A 181 1.45 -13.74 -4.44
C MET A 181 0.13 -13.03 -4.60
N SER A 182 -0.69 -12.95 -3.54
CA SER A 182 -1.99 -12.26 -3.61
C SER A 182 -1.84 -10.79 -4.07
N PRO A 183 -2.80 -10.23 -4.84
CA PRO A 183 -2.79 -8.83 -5.20
C PRO A 183 -2.58 -7.92 -3.98
N ALA A 184 -1.60 -7.02 -4.09
CA ALA A 184 -1.19 -6.15 -3.00
C ALA A 184 -1.94 -4.81 -3.00
N THR A 185 -2.89 -4.59 -3.90
CA THR A 185 -3.74 -3.37 -3.93
C THR A 185 -5.16 -3.74 -4.30
N ARG A 186 -6.11 -3.16 -3.58
CA ARG A 186 -7.54 -3.32 -3.83
C ARG A 186 -8.26 -2.00 -3.64
N ILE A 187 -9.21 -1.72 -4.51
CA ILE A 187 -9.95 -0.45 -4.51
C ILE A 187 -11.43 -0.74 -4.67
N ARG A 188 -12.24 -0.20 -3.76
CA ARG A 188 -13.69 -0.15 -3.91
C ARG A 188 -14.06 1.01 -4.82
N ALA A 189 -14.68 0.68 -5.94
CA ALA A 189 -15.23 1.66 -6.88
C ALA A 189 -16.64 1.21 -7.25
N ASP A 190 -17.63 1.81 -6.59
CA ASP A 190 -19.04 1.49 -6.83
C ASP A 190 -19.57 2.40 -7.93
N PHE A 191 -20.14 1.79 -8.96
CA PHE A 191 -20.69 2.46 -10.14
C PHE A 191 -21.69 1.56 -10.87
N ASP A 192 -22.50 2.14 -11.75
CA ASP A 192 -23.51 1.46 -12.57
C ASP A 192 -24.47 0.57 -11.75
N GLY A 193 -24.83 1.04 -10.55
CA GLY A 193 -25.76 0.35 -9.64
C GLY A 193 -25.19 -0.87 -8.92
N VAL A 194 -23.88 -1.12 -9.01
CA VAL A 194 -23.25 -2.26 -8.34
C VAL A 194 -22.41 -1.79 -7.15
N ALA A 195 -22.75 -2.32 -5.98
CA ALA A 195 -22.09 -2.09 -4.70
C ALA A 195 -22.26 -3.32 -3.78
N PRO A 196 -21.26 -3.68 -2.94
CA PRO A 196 -19.87 -3.20 -2.99
C PRO A 196 -19.15 -3.78 -4.22
N ARG A 197 -18.26 -3.02 -4.84
CA ARG A 197 -17.44 -3.52 -5.95
C ARG A 197 -15.95 -3.30 -5.68
N TRP A 198 -15.27 -4.37 -5.30
CA TRP A 198 -13.83 -4.39 -5.01
C TRP A 198 -13.04 -4.83 -6.24
N HIS A 199 -12.23 -3.91 -6.77
CA HIS A 199 -11.28 -4.15 -7.84
C HIS A 199 -9.92 -4.57 -7.28
N ALA A 200 -9.20 -5.39 -8.03
CA ALA A 200 -7.86 -5.85 -7.68
C ALA A 200 -7.01 -6.03 -8.95
N VAL A 201 -5.69 -6.03 -8.77
CA VAL A 201 -4.77 -6.32 -9.86
C VAL A 201 -5.03 -7.72 -10.41
N SER A 202 -5.03 -7.85 -11.74
CA SER A 202 -5.37 -9.09 -12.45
C SER A 202 -4.50 -9.24 -13.71
N ASP A 203 -4.10 -10.47 -14.01
CA ASP A 203 -3.40 -10.84 -15.25
C ASP A 203 -4.36 -11.09 -16.42
N SER A 204 -5.65 -11.25 -16.14
CA SER A 204 -6.66 -11.45 -17.15
C SER A 204 -7.15 -10.11 -17.72
N PRO A 205 -6.96 -9.84 -19.03
CA PRO A 205 -7.42 -8.60 -19.64
C PRO A 205 -8.95 -8.48 -19.71
N SER A 206 -9.68 -9.60 -19.57
CA SER A 206 -11.15 -9.65 -19.60
C SER A 206 -11.79 -9.62 -18.20
N ASP A 207 -11.00 -9.48 -17.13
CA ASP A 207 -11.52 -9.42 -15.78
C ASP A 207 -12.24 -8.09 -15.52
N SER A 208 -13.55 -8.17 -15.29
CA SER A 208 -14.40 -7.01 -14.97
C SER A 208 -14.05 -6.31 -13.65
N LEU A 209 -13.28 -6.96 -12.78
CA LEU A 209 -12.79 -6.42 -11.51
C LEU A 209 -11.30 -6.03 -11.58
N ARG A 210 -10.71 -6.03 -12.78
CA ARG A 210 -9.32 -5.63 -12.97
C ARG A 210 -9.09 -4.19 -12.50
N LEU A 211 -7.97 -3.99 -11.81
CA LEU A 211 -7.46 -2.71 -11.39
C LEU A 211 -6.15 -2.42 -12.13
N LEU A 212 -6.02 -1.18 -12.62
CA LEU A 212 -4.78 -0.64 -13.15
C LEU A 212 -4.36 0.56 -12.28
N CYS A 213 -3.17 0.56 -11.70
CA CYS A 213 -2.61 1.61 -10.85
C CYS A 213 -1.22 2.14 -11.30
N GLY A 214 -0.54 1.39 -12.16
CA GLY A 214 0.49 1.94 -13.02
C GLY A 214 1.86 1.26 -13.05
N TRP A 215 2.22 0.39 -12.10
CA TRP A 215 3.64 0.04 -11.91
C TRP A 215 4.35 -0.64 -13.10
N ARG A 216 3.72 -1.65 -13.71
CA ARG A 216 4.30 -2.52 -14.78
C ARG A 216 3.55 -2.45 -16.10
N GLY A 217 2.29 -2.00 -16.12
CA GLY A 217 1.49 -1.99 -17.34
C GLY A 217 2.04 -0.99 -18.35
N LYS A 218 2.21 -1.40 -19.62
CA LYS A 218 2.63 -0.50 -20.71
C LYS A 218 1.66 0.66 -20.96
N THR A 219 0.42 0.52 -20.51
CA THR A 219 -0.65 1.53 -20.61
C THR A 219 -0.59 2.54 -19.46
N SER A 220 0.35 2.39 -18.53
CA SER A 220 0.46 3.28 -17.39
C SER A 220 1.20 4.57 -17.72
N PRO A 221 0.67 5.74 -17.31
CA PRO A 221 1.38 6.99 -17.46
C PRO A 221 2.62 7.09 -16.57
N ILE A 222 2.78 6.23 -15.55
CA ILE A 222 3.97 6.25 -14.68
C ILE A 222 5.23 5.78 -15.41
N SER A 223 5.10 4.91 -16.41
CA SER A 223 6.25 4.22 -17.03
C SER A 223 7.23 5.19 -17.65
N LEU A 224 6.73 6.28 -18.26
CA LEU A 224 7.58 7.34 -18.80
C LEU A 224 8.47 7.96 -17.71
N LEU A 225 7.88 8.31 -16.56
CA LEU A 225 8.61 8.92 -15.46
C LEU A 225 9.47 7.92 -14.70
N LYS A 226 9.08 6.65 -14.72
CA LYS A 226 9.87 5.56 -14.18
C LYS A 226 11.14 5.33 -15.00
N ASP A 227 11.08 5.38 -16.32
CA ASP A 227 12.22 5.10 -17.19
C ASP A 227 13.14 6.30 -17.38
N ILE A 228 12.58 7.51 -17.55
CA ILE A 228 13.35 8.72 -17.91
C ILE A 228 13.07 9.94 -17.03
N GLY A 229 12.37 9.78 -15.89
CA GLY A 229 11.94 10.93 -15.08
C GLY A 229 13.05 11.65 -14.34
N HIS A 230 14.20 11.03 -14.09
CA HIS A 230 15.30 11.68 -13.38
C HIS A 230 16.11 12.60 -14.31
N SER A 231 16.28 13.86 -13.91
CA SER A 231 17.17 14.80 -14.58
C SER A 231 18.51 14.87 -13.85
N ALA A 232 19.57 14.35 -14.48
CA ALA A 232 20.94 14.49 -14.00
C ALA A 232 21.44 15.94 -14.00
N LEU A 233 20.86 16.82 -14.83
CA LEU A 233 21.23 18.24 -14.89
C LEU A 233 20.74 19.03 -13.68
N THR A 234 19.53 18.73 -13.20
CA THR A 234 18.92 19.45 -12.07
C THR A 234 18.94 18.64 -10.77
N GLY A 235 19.34 17.37 -10.82
CA GLY A 235 19.26 16.43 -9.69
C GLY A 235 17.84 16.15 -9.21
N ARG A 236 16.82 16.45 -10.02
CA ARG A 236 15.41 16.36 -9.63
C ARG A 236 14.74 15.17 -10.29
N ALA A 237 13.90 14.48 -9.51
CA ALA A 237 12.94 13.50 -10.01
C ALA A 237 11.53 14.05 -9.76
N PRO A 238 10.67 14.17 -10.79
CA PRO A 238 9.29 14.55 -10.63
C PRO A 238 8.56 13.47 -9.81
N THR A 239 7.72 13.92 -8.88
CA THR A 239 6.80 13.02 -8.18
C THR A 239 5.54 12.85 -9.03
N TYR A 240 4.99 11.63 -9.07
CA TYR A 240 3.84 11.32 -9.90
C TYR A 240 2.71 10.66 -9.08
N PRO A 241 1.45 11.13 -9.17
CA PRO A 241 0.33 10.45 -8.55
C PRO A 241 0.16 9.01 -9.06
N LEU A 242 -0.22 8.10 -8.17
CA LEU A 242 -0.51 6.70 -8.51
C LEU A 242 -1.95 6.59 -9.03
N TRP A 243 -2.16 6.96 -10.29
CA TRP A 243 -3.48 6.96 -10.92
C TRP A 243 -4.04 5.56 -11.08
N CYS A 244 -5.31 5.40 -10.71
CA CYS A 244 -6.02 4.13 -10.67
C CYS A 244 -7.15 4.15 -11.70
N ALA A 245 -7.31 3.08 -12.47
CA ALA A 245 -8.36 2.92 -13.47
C ALA A 245 -8.98 1.53 -13.41
N VAL A 246 -10.25 1.44 -13.81
CA VAL A 246 -11.06 0.22 -13.81
C VAL A 246 -11.82 0.07 -15.13
N PRO A 247 -12.11 -1.16 -15.58
CA PRO A 247 -12.82 -1.39 -16.83
C PRO A 247 -14.28 -0.91 -16.76
N ARG A 248 -14.78 -0.42 -17.90
CA ARG A 248 -16.18 -0.02 -18.14
C ARG A 248 -16.86 -0.84 -19.23
N GLY A 249 -16.22 -1.93 -19.66
CA GLY A 249 -16.64 -2.76 -20.81
C GLY A 249 -16.11 -2.22 -22.15
N ALA A 250 -16.25 -3.03 -23.21
CA ALA A 250 -15.78 -2.70 -24.56
C ALA A 250 -14.33 -2.20 -24.62
N ASP A 251 -13.45 -2.79 -23.81
CA ASP A 251 -12.03 -2.42 -23.68
C ASP A 251 -11.77 -0.96 -23.24
N LEU A 252 -12.78 -0.29 -22.68
CA LEU A 252 -12.67 1.05 -22.13
C LEU A 252 -12.40 1.03 -20.62
N TYR A 253 -11.68 2.04 -20.15
CA TYR A 253 -11.32 2.22 -18.75
C TYR A 253 -11.73 3.62 -18.27
N SER A 254 -12.20 3.70 -17.03
CA SER A 254 -12.40 4.96 -16.32
C SER A 254 -11.28 5.17 -15.31
N ASP A 255 -10.71 6.37 -15.30
CA ASP A 255 -9.93 6.85 -14.16
C ASP A 255 -10.85 7.01 -12.95
N ILE A 256 -10.42 6.43 -11.82
CA ILE A 256 -11.13 6.48 -10.54
C ILE A 256 -10.38 7.30 -9.49
N GLY A 257 -9.23 7.86 -9.84
CA GLY A 257 -8.45 8.77 -9.01
C GLY A 257 -7.11 8.20 -8.54
N HIS A 258 -6.54 8.82 -7.51
CA HIS A 258 -5.24 8.44 -6.96
C HIS A 258 -5.23 8.57 -5.43
N PRO A 259 -4.34 7.87 -4.71
CA PRO A 259 -4.22 8.06 -3.26
C PRO A 259 -3.78 9.51 -2.95
N PRO A 260 -4.39 10.18 -1.96
CA PRO A 260 -3.91 11.47 -1.49
C PRO A 260 -2.54 11.33 -0.86
N ASP A 261 -1.69 12.34 -1.03
CA ASP A 261 -0.45 12.50 -0.26
C ASP A 261 0.53 11.31 -0.35
N LEU A 262 0.40 10.50 -1.40
CA LEU A 262 1.26 9.39 -1.80
C LEU A 262 1.54 9.49 -3.31
N ARG A 263 2.81 9.45 -3.68
CA ARG A 263 3.26 9.53 -5.08
C ARG A 263 4.38 8.55 -5.36
N PHE A 264 4.53 8.16 -6.62
CA PHE A 264 5.76 7.56 -7.11
C PHE A 264 6.87 8.60 -7.20
N ILE A 265 8.10 8.16 -7.00
CA ILE A 265 9.31 8.95 -7.25
C ILE A 265 10.47 8.02 -7.62
N ARG A 266 11.39 8.53 -8.44
CA ARG A 266 12.72 7.95 -8.56
C ARG A 266 13.67 8.53 -7.51
N LEU A 267 14.42 7.65 -6.85
CA LEU A 267 15.30 7.96 -5.74
C LEU A 267 16.76 8.15 -6.16
N ASP A 268 17.07 8.32 -7.44
CA ASP A 268 18.46 8.43 -7.93
C ASP A 268 19.29 9.40 -7.08
N SER A 269 18.74 10.58 -6.81
CA SER A 269 19.37 11.67 -6.04
C SER A 269 18.97 11.74 -4.56
N TYR A 270 18.21 10.78 -4.03
CA TYR A 270 17.70 10.82 -2.66
C TYR A 270 18.08 9.58 -1.85
N ALA A 271 18.47 9.77 -0.60
CA ALA A 271 18.62 8.70 0.36
C ALA A 271 17.25 8.22 0.88
N PRO A 272 17.10 6.94 1.27
CA PRO A 272 15.91 6.46 1.96
C PRO A 272 15.60 7.30 3.22
N GLY A 273 14.36 7.75 3.37
CA GLY A 273 13.90 8.58 4.48
C GLY A 273 14.20 10.07 4.36
N GLU A 274 14.92 10.49 3.31
CA GLU A 274 15.24 11.89 3.03
C GLU A 274 13.98 12.72 2.77
N GLU A 275 14.07 14.01 3.08
CA GLU A 275 13.00 14.97 2.83
C GLU A 275 13.18 15.70 1.50
N LEU A 276 12.11 15.71 0.72
CA LEU A 276 11.98 16.46 -0.52
C LEU A 276 11.04 17.64 -0.29
N VAL A 277 11.51 18.85 -0.61
CA VAL A 277 10.73 20.09 -0.54
C VAL A 277 10.29 20.50 -1.95
N LEU A 278 8.98 20.69 -2.15
CA LEU A 278 8.36 21.12 -3.40
C LEU A 278 7.43 22.31 -3.12
N GLY A 279 7.96 23.52 -3.22
CA GLY A 279 7.24 24.71 -2.76
C GLY A 279 7.04 24.63 -1.24
N ASP A 280 5.80 24.78 -0.79
CA ASP A 280 5.44 24.67 0.64
C ASP A 280 5.24 23.21 1.10
N ASP A 281 5.23 22.26 0.17
CA ASP A 281 5.02 20.85 0.49
C ASP A 281 6.33 20.16 0.85
N ARG A 282 6.29 19.40 1.95
CA ARG A 282 7.36 18.49 2.37
C ARG A 282 6.95 17.05 2.17
N TRP A 283 7.87 16.22 1.72
CA TRP A 283 7.66 14.81 1.43
C TRP A 283 8.80 13.98 1.99
N LYS A 284 8.52 12.82 2.58
CA LYS A 284 9.53 11.80 2.86
C LYS A 284 9.53 10.74 1.78
N VAL A 285 10.71 10.33 1.34
CA VAL A 285 10.86 9.41 0.21
C VAL A 285 11.48 8.08 0.64
N PHE A 286 10.92 6.97 0.18
CA PHE A 286 11.34 5.62 0.59
C PHE A 286 11.38 4.68 -0.61
N PRO A 287 12.36 3.76 -0.68
CA PRO A 287 12.39 2.72 -1.72
C PRO A 287 11.17 1.82 -1.63
N VAL A 288 10.66 1.33 -2.76
CA VAL A 288 9.56 0.38 -2.78
C VAL A 288 9.87 -0.89 -1.98
N HIS A 289 11.14 -1.31 -1.99
CA HIS A 289 11.60 -2.37 -1.12
C HIS A 289 13.03 -2.16 -0.62
N ARG A 290 14.00 -1.94 -1.51
CA ARG A 290 15.39 -1.67 -1.12
C ARG A 290 16.11 -0.94 -2.25
N LYS A 291 16.78 0.16 -1.94
CA LYS A 291 17.54 0.92 -2.95
C LYS A 291 18.91 0.29 -3.17
N ASN A 292 19.24 -0.02 -4.42
CA ASN A 292 20.56 -0.50 -4.85
C ASN A 292 21.13 -1.62 -3.97
N GLY A 293 20.32 -2.65 -3.71
CA GLY A 293 20.76 -3.84 -2.98
C GLY A 293 21.91 -4.56 -3.70
N PRO A 294 22.83 -5.23 -2.97
CA PRO A 294 23.80 -6.14 -3.58
C PRO A 294 23.13 -7.21 -4.45
N ALA A 295 23.87 -7.75 -5.44
CA ALA A 295 23.38 -8.84 -6.27
C ALA A 295 22.93 -10.04 -5.40
N GLY A 296 21.79 -10.65 -5.76
CA GLY A 296 21.20 -11.76 -5.00
C GLY A 296 20.44 -11.36 -3.74
N THR A 297 20.29 -10.07 -3.46
CA THR A 297 19.48 -9.55 -2.35
C THR A 297 18.22 -8.84 -2.87
N PRO A 298 17.19 -8.62 -2.03
CA PRO A 298 16.03 -7.85 -2.43
C PRO A 298 16.42 -6.46 -2.95
N ASN A 299 15.90 -6.07 -4.11
CA ASN A 299 16.24 -4.79 -4.72
C ASN A 299 15.09 -4.23 -5.55
N SER A 300 14.64 -3.04 -5.18
CA SER A 300 13.67 -2.27 -5.96
C SER A 300 14.33 -1.25 -6.91
N GLY A 301 15.65 -1.33 -7.09
CA GLY A 301 16.42 -0.38 -7.88
C GLY A 301 16.38 1.02 -7.28
N VAL A 302 16.08 2.03 -8.10
CA VAL A 302 15.92 3.42 -7.66
C VAL A 302 14.44 3.81 -7.49
N TYR A 303 13.51 2.86 -7.52
CA TYR A 303 12.09 3.19 -7.49
C TYR A 303 11.56 3.28 -6.06
N GLY A 304 10.69 4.26 -5.81
CA GLY A 304 10.17 4.53 -4.48
C GLY A 304 8.84 5.27 -4.45
N TYR A 305 8.42 5.53 -3.22
CA TYR A 305 7.24 6.29 -2.87
C TYR A 305 7.62 7.54 -2.08
N ALA A 306 6.96 8.65 -2.39
CA ALA A 306 6.97 9.88 -1.64
C ALA A 306 5.67 10.00 -0.84
N TYR A 307 5.78 10.25 0.46
CA TYR A 307 4.67 10.49 1.39
C TYR A 307 4.73 11.92 1.89
N ARG A 308 3.63 12.67 1.76
CA ARG A 308 3.61 14.06 2.23
C ARG A 308 3.64 14.10 3.75
N ILE A 309 4.38 15.07 4.29
CA ILE A 309 4.41 15.39 5.71
C ILE A 309 4.01 16.86 5.91
N THR A 310 3.42 17.13 7.06
CA THR A 310 3.18 18.49 7.56
C THR A 310 3.43 18.44 9.06
N GLU A 311 4.24 19.35 9.57
CA GLU A 311 4.42 19.54 11.01
C GLU A 311 3.18 20.19 11.64
#